data_AF-A0A524IPF1-F1
#
_entry.id   AF-A0A524IPF1-F1
#
_cell.length_a   1.000
_cell.length_b   1.000
_cell.length_c   1.000
_cell.angle_alpha   90.00
_cell.angle_beta   90.00
_cell.angle_gamma   90.00
#
_symmetry.space_group_name_H-M   'P 1'
#
loop_
_entity.id
_entity.type
_entity.pdbx_description
1 polymer ?
#
loop_
_entity_poly.entity_id
_entity_poly.type
_entity_poly.pdbx_seq_one_letter_code
_entity_poly.pdbx_strand_id
1 'polypeptide(L)'
;MQLEILESNFTSPTVIKVVGVGGGGNNAVNRMIARGLKKVQFIGANTDLQALKLSNAETKVPLGSKLTSGLGAGGKPEIGEKAALEDKEELENILRGSDMVFITAGMGGGTGTGAAPVVARIARDLGALTVAVVTTPFEFEGKKKMLLAEQGIEKLRDAVDTLIVIPNQNLLKIVDRKTPVKEAFSLADDVLRQGVQGISDLITMPGDINIDFADVRTVMSEQGDAIMGIGIASGDNRAVDAANAAMHNPLLEDIRMEGAKNILVNVCGGNDFALSEYEEVIRIISANASEDVFTIAGTSIDSALEDKIKVTVIATGFNQESAQLAEEKDEEGREEIIPYSEWVKMRNGIIRRTPGEFLIGRNSGENDLSIPTILRNKTAGE
;
A
#
# COMPACT_ATOMS: atom_id res chain seq x y z
N MET A 1 41.11 -43.46 12.44
CA MET A 1 39.86 -42.89 12.97
C MET A 1 39.57 -41.65 12.14
N GLN A 2 38.85 -41.82 11.03
CA GLN A 2 38.40 -40.71 10.19
C GLN A 2 37.27 -40.02 10.95
N LEU A 3 37.48 -38.74 11.32
CA LEU A 3 36.36 -37.89 11.70
C LEU A 3 35.59 -37.57 10.41
N GLU A 4 34.44 -38.19 10.24
CA GLU A 4 33.38 -37.64 9.40
C GLU A 4 32.90 -36.36 10.08
N ILE A 5 33.22 -35.22 9.48
CA ILE A 5 32.54 -33.97 9.77
C ILE A 5 31.12 -34.18 9.24
N LEU A 6 30.19 -34.45 10.15
CA LEU A 6 28.76 -34.26 9.90
C LEU A 6 28.58 -32.78 9.52
N GLU A 7 28.51 -32.50 8.22
CA GLU A 7 27.91 -31.26 7.72
C GLU A 7 26.46 -31.27 8.22
N SER A 8 26.26 -30.67 9.39
CA SER A 8 24.96 -30.43 9.97
C SER A 8 24.12 -29.64 8.96
N ASN A 9 23.06 -30.27 8.46
CA ASN A 9 22.04 -29.72 7.58
C ASN A 9 21.86 -28.21 7.79
N PHE A 10 22.32 -27.43 6.81
CA PHE A 10 21.98 -26.02 6.70
C PHE A 10 20.45 -25.90 6.76
N THR A 11 19.95 -25.00 7.59
CA THR A 11 18.54 -24.54 7.58
C THR A 11 18.15 -24.29 6.12
N SER A 12 17.12 -25.02 5.63
CA SER A 12 16.60 -24.81 4.28
C SER A 12 16.28 -23.32 4.12
N PRO A 13 16.81 -22.63 3.09
CA PRO A 13 16.50 -21.22 2.89
C PRO A 13 14.98 -21.07 2.69
N THR A 14 14.38 -20.09 3.36
CA THR A 14 12.97 -19.74 3.20
C THR A 14 12.63 -19.58 1.73
N VAL A 15 11.66 -20.35 1.24
CA VAL A 15 11.26 -20.35 -0.17
C VAL A 15 10.21 -19.27 -0.37
N ILE A 16 10.66 -18.14 -0.92
CA ILE A 16 9.80 -17.00 -1.26
C ILE A 16 9.51 -17.02 -2.77
N LYS A 17 8.24 -16.97 -3.14
CA LYS A 17 7.79 -16.83 -4.54
C LYS A 17 7.04 -15.52 -4.74
N VAL A 18 7.23 -14.89 -5.88
CA VAL A 18 6.55 -13.65 -6.27
C VAL A 18 5.76 -13.90 -7.54
N VAL A 19 4.44 -13.81 -7.46
CA VAL A 19 3.51 -14.03 -8.56
C VAL A 19 2.98 -12.69 -9.07
N GLY A 20 3.40 -12.29 -10.27
CA GLY A 20 2.81 -11.20 -11.01
C GLY A 20 1.56 -11.69 -11.74
N VAL A 21 0.40 -11.12 -11.45
CA VAL A 21 -0.87 -11.52 -12.07
C VAL A 21 -1.38 -10.43 -13.01
N GLY A 22 -1.56 -10.78 -14.27
CA GLY A 22 -1.98 -9.86 -15.33
C GLY A 22 -0.89 -8.88 -15.77
N GLY A 23 -1.26 -7.84 -16.51
CA GLY A 23 -0.32 -6.88 -17.09
C GLY A 23 0.47 -6.09 -16.06
N GLY A 24 -0.21 -5.43 -15.12
CA GLY A 24 0.44 -4.62 -14.07
C GLY A 24 1.35 -5.46 -13.16
N GLY A 25 0.87 -6.64 -12.73
CA GLY A 25 1.68 -7.55 -11.92
C GLY A 25 2.93 -8.04 -12.65
N ASN A 26 2.80 -8.42 -13.93
CA ASN A 26 3.96 -8.83 -14.74
C ASN A 26 4.96 -7.68 -14.95
N ASN A 27 4.49 -6.44 -15.10
CA ASN A 27 5.38 -5.28 -15.20
C ASN A 27 6.16 -5.05 -13.91
N ALA A 28 5.48 -5.13 -12.76
CA ALA A 28 6.11 -5.04 -11.45
C ALA A 28 7.18 -6.15 -11.25
N VAL A 29 6.86 -7.40 -11.61
CA VAL A 29 7.83 -8.52 -11.58
C VAL A 29 9.03 -8.24 -12.48
N ASN A 30 8.80 -7.79 -13.72
CA ASN A 30 9.89 -7.41 -14.62
C ASN A 30 10.79 -6.34 -14.02
N ARG A 31 10.21 -5.36 -13.31
CA ARG A 31 10.93 -4.30 -12.61
C ARG A 31 11.75 -4.84 -11.43
N MET A 32 11.19 -5.76 -10.64
CA MET A 32 11.89 -6.44 -9.54
C MET A 32 13.12 -7.19 -10.05
N ILE A 33 12.97 -7.94 -11.14
CA ILE A 33 14.07 -8.67 -11.79
C ILE A 33 15.14 -7.70 -12.31
N ALA A 34 14.72 -6.63 -12.99
CA ALA A 34 15.65 -5.63 -13.54
C ALA A 34 16.43 -4.88 -12.45
N ARG A 35 15.85 -4.71 -11.26
CA ARG A 35 16.52 -4.13 -10.08
C ARG A 35 17.34 -5.15 -9.29
N GLY A 36 17.36 -6.41 -9.71
CA GLY A 36 18.21 -7.44 -9.15
C GLY A 36 17.75 -7.94 -7.78
N LEU A 37 16.44 -7.96 -7.50
CA LEU A 37 15.92 -8.62 -6.30
C LEU A 37 16.29 -10.10 -6.33
N LYS A 38 17.01 -10.57 -5.31
CA LYS A 38 17.62 -11.92 -5.24
C LYS A 38 16.84 -12.82 -4.29
N LYS A 39 17.14 -14.13 -4.34
CA LYS A 39 16.63 -15.15 -3.41
C LYS A 39 15.09 -15.25 -3.36
N VAL A 40 14.44 -14.86 -4.45
CA VAL A 40 13.00 -15.02 -4.65
C VAL A 40 12.78 -15.66 -6.03
N GLN A 41 11.75 -16.48 -6.17
CA GLN A 41 11.38 -17.08 -7.45
C GLN A 41 10.27 -16.28 -8.11
N PHE A 42 10.48 -15.86 -9.35
CA PHE A 42 9.51 -15.04 -10.06
C PHE A 42 8.61 -15.87 -10.97
N ILE A 43 7.30 -15.63 -10.83
CA ILE A 43 6.25 -16.25 -11.62
C ILE A 43 5.44 -15.14 -12.29
N GLY A 44 5.31 -15.19 -13.62
CA GLY A 44 4.39 -14.34 -14.36
C GLY A 44 3.16 -15.15 -14.75
N ALA A 45 1.95 -14.68 -14.40
CA ALA A 45 0.70 -15.36 -14.72
C ALA A 45 -0.22 -14.43 -15.49
N ASN A 46 -0.61 -14.80 -16.71
CA ASN A 46 -1.44 -13.93 -17.54
C ASN A 46 -2.28 -14.70 -18.56
N THR A 47 -3.47 -14.17 -18.86
CA THR A 47 -4.34 -14.67 -19.94
C THR A 47 -3.93 -14.12 -21.31
N ASP A 48 -3.16 -13.04 -21.36
CA ASP A 48 -2.57 -12.50 -22.57
C ASP A 48 -1.18 -13.13 -22.80
N LEU A 49 -1.09 -14.01 -23.80
CA LEU A 49 0.15 -14.71 -24.14
C LEU A 49 1.20 -13.78 -24.74
N GLN A 50 0.80 -12.69 -25.39
CA GLN A 50 1.75 -11.72 -25.97
C GLN A 50 2.44 -10.96 -24.84
N ALA A 51 1.66 -10.47 -23.87
CA ALA A 51 2.21 -9.84 -22.69
C ALA A 51 3.06 -10.81 -21.86
N LEU A 52 2.64 -12.07 -21.72
CA LEU A 52 3.39 -13.08 -20.96
C LEU A 52 4.75 -13.41 -21.59
N LYS A 53 4.86 -13.44 -22.92
CA LYS A 53 6.13 -13.66 -23.62
C LYS A 53 7.18 -12.59 -23.27
N LEU A 54 6.75 -11.36 -23.02
CA LEU A 54 7.59 -10.23 -22.61
C LEU A 54 7.95 -10.24 -21.12
N SER A 55 7.42 -11.18 -20.34
CA SER A 55 7.83 -11.35 -18.94
C SER A 55 9.24 -11.91 -18.85
N ASN A 56 10.02 -11.37 -17.92
CA ASN A 56 11.37 -11.84 -17.56
C ASN A 56 11.32 -12.90 -16.45
N ALA A 57 10.13 -13.24 -15.93
CA ALA A 57 9.96 -14.26 -14.91
C ALA A 57 10.49 -15.63 -15.39
N GLU A 58 11.10 -16.37 -14.46
CA GLU A 58 11.64 -17.71 -14.69
C GLU A 58 10.52 -18.69 -15.05
N THR A 59 9.40 -18.58 -14.33
CA THR A 59 8.20 -19.38 -14.57
C THR A 59 7.11 -18.51 -15.18
N LYS A 60 6.48 -18.98 -16.26
CA LYS A 60 5.43 -18.27 -16.98
C LYS A 60 4.19 -19.15 -17.10
N VAL A 61 3.08 -18.71 -16.54
CA VAL A 61 1.82 -19.47 -16.46
C VAL A 61 0.78 -18.84 -17.39
N PRO A 62 0.45 -19.48 -18.51
CA PRO A 62 -0.59 -19.02 -19.42
C PRO A 62 -1.98 -19.37 -18.88
N LEU A 63 -2.69 -18.40 -18.33
CA LEU A 63 -4.01 -18.63 -17.71
C LEU A 63 -5.13 -18.71 -18.76
N GLY A 64 -6.05 -19.65 -18.57
CA GLY A 64 -7.27 -19.83 -19.37
C GLY A 64 -6.99 -19.92 -20.86
N SER A 65 -6.00 -20.73 -21.25
CA SER A 65 -5.58 -20.85 -22.65
C SER A 65 -6.74 -21.31 -23.56
N LYS A 66 -7.63 -22.18 -23.07
CA LYS A 66 -8.82 -22.62 -23.84
C LYS A 66 -9.91 -21.57 -23.81
N LEU A 67 -10.09 -20.87 -22.68
CA LEU A 67 -11.13 -19.87 -22.49
C LEU A 67 -10.89 -18.58 -23.30
N THR A 68 -9.65 -18.11 -23.35
CA THR A 68 -9.30 -16.78 -23.89
C THR A 68 -8.60 -16.86 -25.25
N SER A 69 -8.21 -18.07 -25.69
CA SER A 69 -7.33 -18.27 -26.83
C SER A 69 -6.03 -17.45 -26.75
N GLY A 70 -5.60 -17.10 -25.54
CA GLY A 70 -4.41 -16.30 -25.28
C GLY A 70 -4.50 -14.81 -25.58
N LEU A 71 -5.71 -14.28 -25.78
CA LEU A 71 -5.98 -12.87 -26.14
C LEU A 71 -6.26 -11.98 -24.92
N GLY A 72 -6.20 -12.53 -23.71
CA GLY A 72 -6.51 -11.80 -22.49
C GLY A 72 -7.98 -11.83 -22.06
N ALA A 73 -8.25 -11.33 -20.86
CA ALA A 73 -9.58 -11.34 -20.24
C ALA A 73 -10.50 -10.19 -20.69
N GLY A 74 -10.06 -9.29 -21.57
CA GLY A 74 -10.90 -8.21 -22.13
C GLY A 74 -11.50 -7.24 -21.10
N GLY A 75 -10.83 -7.01 -19.97
CA GLY A 75 -11.31 -6.14 -18.89
C GLY A 75 -12.44 -6.73 -18.05
N LYS A 76 -12.67 -8.05 -18.14
CA LYS A 76 -13.73 -8.79 -17.43
C LYS A 76 -13.14 -9.66 -16.30
N PRO A 77 -13.32 -9.29 -15.02
CA PRO A 77 -12.80 -10.07 -13.89
C PRO A 77 -13.30 -11.51 -13.86
N GLU A 78 -14.55 -11.76 -14.25
CA GLU A 78 -15.13 -13.11 -14.29
C GLU A 78 -14.42 -14.05 -15.27
N ILE A 79 -13.82 -13.50 -16.34
CA ILE A 79 -12.99 -14.28 -17.27
C ILE A 79 -11.63 -14.57 -16.64
N GLY A 80 -11.02 -13.59 -15.96
CA GLY A 80 -9.77 -13.78 -15.23
C GLY A 80 -9.88 -14.85 -14.14
N GLU A 81 -10.98 -14.82 -13.38
CA GLU A 81 -11.27 -15.80 -12.32
C GLU A 81 -11.42 -17.21 -12.89
N LYS A 82 -12.25 -17.38 -13.95
CA LYS A 82 -12.41 -18.68 -14.62
C LYS A 82 -11.12 -19.18 -15.26
N ALA A 83 -10.32 -18.29 -15.81
CA ALA A 83 -9.02 -18.63 -16.39
C ALA A 83 -8.04 -19.16 -15.34
N ALA A 84 -8.00 -18.56 -14.14
CA ALA A 84 -7.17 -19.08 -13.05
C ALA A 84 -7.67 -20.42 -12.50
N LEU A 85 -8.99 -20.63 -12.48
CA LEU A 85 -9.58 -21.91 -12.08
C LEU A 85 -9.33 -23.02 -13.10
N GLU A 86 -9.29 -22.70 -14.40
CA GLU A 86 -8.95 -23.66 -15.47
C GLU A 86 -7.56 -24.27 -15.23
N ASP A 87 -6.58 -23.45 -14.82
CA ASP A 87 -5.19 -23.86 -14.62
C ASP A 87 -4.82 -24.02 -13.14
N LYS A 88 -5.81 -24.32 -12.28
CA LYS A 88 -5.63 -24.46 -10.83
C LYS A 88 -4.56 -25.50 -10.47
N GLU A 89 -4.56 -26.67 -11.12
CA GLU A 89 -3.59 -27.74 -10.83
C GLU A 89 -2.15 -27.33 -11.15
N GLU A 90 -1.95 -26.56 -12.23
CA GLU A 90 -0.64 -26.04 -12.60
C GLU A 90 -0.15 -25.01 -11.58
N LEU A 91 -1.04 -24.09 -11.17
CA LEU A 91 -0.76 -23.12 -10.10
C LEU A 91 -0.42 -23.82 -8.78
N GLU A 92 -1.17 -24.86 -8.39
CA GLU A 92 -0.88 -25.64 -7.18
C GLU A 92 0.51 -26.28 -7.23
N ASN A 93 0.88 -26.88 -8.36
CA ASN A 93 2.19 -27.50 -8.54
C ASN A 93 3.33 -26.48 -8.46
N ILE A 94 3.15 -25.31 -9.08
CA ILE A 94 4.15 -24.24 -9.06
C ILE A 94 4.28 -23.63 -7.66
N LEU A 95 3.18 -23.45 -6.92
CA LEU A 95 3.16 -22.82 -5.61
C LEU A 95 3.51 -23.77 -4.45
N ARG A 96 3.52 -25.08 -4.69
CA ARG A 96 3.88 -26.08 -3.67
C ARG A 96 5.27 -25.84 -3.09
N GLY A 97 5.38 -26.02 -1.77
CA GLY A 97 6.64 -25.87 -1.04
C GLY A 97 7.13 -24.43 -0.88
N SER A 98 6.27 -23.43 -1.09
CA SER A 98 6.58 -22.04 -0.76
C SER A 98 6.28 -21.79 0.71
N ASP A 99 7.22 -21.18 1.44
CA ASP A 99 6.97 -20.70 2.79
C ASP A 99 6.16 -19.39 2.74
N MET A 100 6.45 -18.56 1.74
CA MET A 100 5.83 -17.26 1.52
C MET A 100 5.54 -17.02 0.04
N VAL A 101 4.38 -16.47 -0.26
CA VAL A 101 3.97 -16.08 -1.61
C VAL A 101 3.54 -14.62 -1.62
N PHE A 102 4.25 -13.81 -2.40
CA PHE A 102 3.82 -12.46 -2.75
C PHE A 102 2.96 -12.50 -4.00
N ILE A 103 1.82 -11.81 -3.98
CA ILE A 103 0.95 -11.66 -5.13
C ILE A 103 0.87 -10.20 -5.49
N THR A 104 1.26 -9.87 -6.72
CA THR A 104 1.22 -8.48 -7.20
C THR A 104 0.35 -8.36 -8.42
N ALA A 105 -0.55 -7.38 -8.41
CA ALA A 105 -1.52 -7.16 -9.47
C ALA A 105 -1.94 -5.69 -9.54
N GLY A 106 -2.25 -5.22 -10.75
CA GLY A 106 -3.01 -3.99 -10.95
C GLY A 106 -4.50 -4.30 -10.98
N MET A 107 -5.26 -3.72 -10.05
CA MET A 107 -6.69 -3.94 -9.91
C MET A 107 -7.49 -3.06 -10.88
N GLY A 108 -8.71 -3.49 -11.20
CA GLY A 108 -9.60 -2.81 -12.16
C GLY A 108 -9.50 -3.32 -13.60
N GLY A 109 -8.53 -4.21 -13.88
CA GLY A 109 -8.46 -5.00 -15.13
C GLY A 109 -9.32 -6.26 -15.09
N GLY A 110 -9.17 -7.13 -16.10
CA GLY A 110 -9.82 -8.46 -16.11
C GLY A 110 -8.97 -9.52 -15.40
N THR A 111 -7.73 -9.71 -15.86
CA THR A 111 -6.86 -10.78 -15.36
C THR A 111 -6.43 -10.55 -13.91
N GLY A 112 -5.82 -9.40 -13.58
CA GLY A 112 -5.35 -9.12 -12.21
C GLY A 112 -6.49 -9.24 -11.19
N THR A 113 -7.55 -8.48 -11.39
CA THR A 113 -8.74 -8.44 -10.53
C THR A 113 -9.39 -9.81 -10.31
N GLY A 114 -9.52 -10.62 -11.36
CA GLY A 114 -10.21 -11.91 -11.28
C GLY A 114 -9.33 -13.07 -10.84
N ALA A 115 -8.08 -13.13 -11.32
CA ALA A 115 -7.18 -14.25 -11.08
C ALA A 115 -6.41 -14.12 -9.76
N ALA A 116 -6.05 -12.90 -9.32
CA ALA A 116 -5.24 -12.72 -8.11
C ALA A 116 -5.88 -13.35 -6.86
N PRO A 117 -7.20 -13.21 -6.59
CA PRO A 117 -7.85 -13.87 -5.46
C PRO A 117 -7.80 -15.40 -5.53
N VAL A 118 -7.83 -15.98 -6.73
CA VAL A 118 -7.76 -17.43 -6.94
C VAL A 118 -6.35 -17.93 -6.66
N VAL A 119 -5.33 -17.25 -7.20
CA VAL A 119 -3.92 -17.56 -6.93
C VAL A 119 -3.60 -17.44 -5.44
N ALA A 120 -4.12 -16.41 -4.77
CA ALA A 120 -3.96 -16.19 -3.33
C ALA A 120 -4.52 -17.33 -2.51
N ARG A 121 -5.75 -17.74 -2.82
CA ARG A 121 -6.39 -18.86 -2.14
C ARG A 121 -5.61 -20.15 -2.30
N ILE A 122 -5.11 -20.44 -3.50
CA ILE A 122 -4.28 -21.61 -3.74
C ILE A 122 -3.00 -21.57 -2.88
N ALA A 123 -2.30 -20.43 -2.83
CA ALA A 123 -1.10 -20.28 -2.00
C ALA A 123 -1.40 -20.50 -0.50
N ARG A 124 -2.49 -19.90 -0.01
CA ARG A 124 -2.93 -20.02 1.38
C ARG A 124 -3.37 -21.44 1.74
N ASP A 125 -4.13 -22.10 0.86
CA ASP A 125 -4.56 -23.50 1.01
C ASP A 125 -3.36 -24.47 1.07
N LEU A 126 -2.24 -24.11 0.41
CA LEU A 126 -0.98 -24.85 0.47
C LEU A 126 -0.13 -24.53 1.72
N GLY A 127 -0.59 -23.63 2.58
CA GLY A 127 0.05 -23.27 3.85
C GLY A 127 1.10 -22.16 3.76
N ALA A 128 1.25 -21.50 2.61
CA ALA A 128 2.18 -20.39 2.46
C ALA A 128 1.63 -19.12 3.11
N LEU A 129 2.50 -18.34 3.75
CA LEU A 129 2.16 -16.98 4.16
C LEU A 129 1.92 -16.14 2.91
N THR A 130 0.67 -15.72 2.70
CA THR A 130 0.21 -15.12 1.45
C THR A 130 0.02 -13.63 1.65
N VAL A 131 0.88 -12.84 1.00
CA VAL A 131 0.85 -11.37 1.07
C VAL A 131 0.53 -10.81 -0.31
N ALA A 132 -0.54 -10.03 -0.43
CA ALA A 132 -0.85 -9.34 -1.67
C ALA A 132 -0.42 -7.87 -1.60
N VAL A 133 0.24 -7.40 -2.67
CA VAL A 133 0.60 -6.00 -2.87
C VAL A 133 0.00 -5.56 -4.20
N VAL A 134 -1.08 -4.78 -4.14
CA VAL A 134 -1.89 -4.45 -5.32
C VAL A 134 -2.08 -2.95 -5.47
N THR A 135 -2.34 -2.49 -6.68
CA THR A 135 -2.65 -1.08 -6.97
C THR A 135 -4.10 -0.88 -7.37
N THR A 136 -4.71 0.24 -6.95
CA THR A 136 -5.97 0.72 -7.53
C THR A 136 -5.69 1.61 -8.73
N PRO A 137 -6.60 1.69 -9.72
CA PRO A 137 -6.38 2.50 -10.92
C PRO A 137 -6.34 4.00 -10.61
N PHE A 138 -5.76 4.80 -11.51
CA PHE A 138 -5.89 6.26 -11.41
C PHE A 138 -7.32 6.70 -11.68
N GLU A 139 -7.75 7.83 -11.11
CA GLU A 139 -9.09 8.38 -11.35
C GLU A 139 -9.37 8.62 -12.85
N PHE A 140 -8.35 9.03 -13.62
CA PHE A 140 -8.45 9.27 -15.05
C PHE A 140 -8.72 8.01 -15.88
N GLU A 141 -8.44 6.81 -15.33
CA GLU A 141 -8.76 5.55 -16.00
C GLU A 141 -10.27 5.23 -15.97
N GLY A 142 -11.02 5.94 -15.13
CA GLY A 142 -12.48 5.96 -15.10
C GLY A 142 -13.10 5.14 -13.96
N LYS A 143 -14.26 5.62 -13.48
CA LYS A 143 -14.99 5.06 -12.34
C LYS A 143 -15.30 3.56 -12.46
N LYS A 144 -15.56 3.07 -13.67
CA LYS A 144 -15.85 1.64 -13.89
C LYS A 144 -14.66 0.76 -13.49
N LYS A 145 -13.42 1.17 -13.81
CA LYS A 145 -12.23 0.41 -13.41
C LYS A 145 -12.04 0.44 -11.90
N MET A 146 -12.29 1.58 -11.26
CA MET A 146 -12.23 1.68 -9.79
C MET A 146 -13.22 0.73 -9.12
N LEU A 147 -14.48 0.71 -9.56
CA LEU A 147 -15.48 -0.21 -9.02
C LEU A 147 -15.08 -1.69 -9.16
N LEU A 148 -14.51 -2.08 -10.31
CA LEU A 148 -13.99 -3.43 -10.49
C LEU A 148 -12.81 -3.71 -9.57
N ALA A 149 -11.95 -2.71 -9.34
CA ALA A 149 -10.80 -2.82 -8.44
C ALA A 149 -11.25 -3.09 -7.00
N GLU A 150 -12.18 -2.29 -6.48
CA GLU A 150 -12.77 -2.43 -5.15
C GLU A 150 -13.40 -3.82 -4.96
N GLN A 151 -14.21 -4.28 -5.93
CA GLN A 151 -14.81 -5.61 -5.89
C GLN A 151 -13.77 -6.75 -5.90
N GLY A 152 -12.68 -6.59 -6.65
CA GLY A 152 -11.59 -7.56 -6.67
C GLY A 152 -10.77 -7.55 -5.37
N ILE A 153 -10.56 -6.37 -4.79
CA ILE A 153 -9.87 -6.17 -3.50
C ILE A 153 -10.64 -6.87 -2.38
N GLU A 154 -11.97 -6.74 -2.36
CA GLU A 154 -12.81 -7.42 -1.37
C GLU A 154 -12.62 -8.95 -1.41
N LYS A 155 -12.70 -9.54 -2.61
CA LYS A 155 -12.44 -10.97 -2.81
C LYS A 155 -11.01 -11.38 -2.44
N LEU A 156 -10.05 -10.48 -2.66
CA LEU A 156 -8.64 -10.73 -2.38
C LEU A 156 -8.37 -10.71 -0.88
N ARG A 157 -9.03 -9.81 -0.13
CA ARG A 157 -8.92 -9.71 1.33
C ARG A 157 -9.26 -11.03 2.03
N ASP A 158 -10.29 -11.73 1.57
CA ASP A 158 -10.65 -13.06 2.09
C ASP A 158 -9.64 -14.16 1.74
N ALA A 159 -8.80 -13.93 0.71
CA ALA A 159 -7.92 -14.93 0.13
C ALA A 159 -6.46 -14.82 0.60
N VAL A 160 -6.09 -13.78 1.34
CA VAL A 160 -4.72 -13.47 1.76
C VAL A 160 -4.61 -13.37 3.27
N ASP A 161 -3.39 -13.47 3.80
CA ASP A 161 -3.10 -13.20 5.21
C ASP A 161 -2.93 -11.70 5.46
N THR A 162 -2.26 -11.02 4.54
CA THR A 162 -2.06 -9.57 4.55
C THR A 162 -2.29 -8.97 3.16
N LEU A 163 -3.01 -7.85 3.09
CA LEU A 163 -3.28 -7.09 1.87
C LEU A 163 -2.73 -5.67 1.99
N ILE A 164 -1.81 -5.30 1.10
CA ILE A 164 -1.31 -3.94 0.94
C ILE A 164 -1.94 -3.34 -0.33
N VAL A 165 -2.81 -2.35 -0.15
CA VAL A 165 -3.45 -1.62 -1.25
C VAL A 165 -2.73 -0.29 -1.47
N ILE A 166 -2.22 -0.09 -2.69
CA ILE A 166 -1.52 1.14 -3.09
C ILE A 166 -2.46 1.96 -3.98
N PRO A 167 -2.94 3.11 -3.50
CA PRO A 167 -3.75 4.01 -4.32
C PRO A 167 -2.87 4.74 -5.34
N ASN A 168 -3.00 4.40 -6.63
CA ASN A 168 -2.21 5.08 -7.68
C ASN A 168 -2.45 6.60 -7.70
N GLN A 169 -3.64 7.04 -7.27
CA GLN A 169 -3.95 8.47 -7.15
C GLN A 169 -2.96 9.22 -6.26
N ASN A 170 -2.46 8.59 -5.18
CA ASN A 170 -1.49 9.22 -4.27
C ASN A 170 -0.11 9.37 -4.91
N LEU A 171 0.20 8.59 -5.95
CA LEU A 171 1.43 8.77 -6.73
C LEU A 171 1.45 10.11 -7.47
N LEU A 172 0.29 10.71 -7.75
CA LEU A 172 0.21 12.03 -8.39
C LEU A 172 0.62 13.17 -7.45
N LYS A 173 0.63 12.94 -6.13
CA LYS A 173 1.05 13.93 -5.12
C LYS A 173 2.57 14.08 -5.06
N ILE A 174 3.31 13.05 -5.49
CA ILE A 174 4.78 12.98 -5.42
C ILE A 174 5.49 13.25 -6.75
N VAL A 175 4.75 13.43 -7.85
CA VAL A 175 5.31 13.68 -9.19
C VAL A 175 5.05 15.11 -9.67
N ASP A 176 5.92 15.61 -10.55
CA ASP A 176 5.72 16.90 -11.21
C ASP A 176 4.50 16.83 -12.15
N ARG A 177 3.77 17.93 -12.28
CA ARG A 177 2.65 18.06 -13.23
C ARG A 177 3.03 17.78 -14.68
N LYS A 178 4.32 17.85 -15.03
CA LYS A 178 4.84 17.57 -16.37
C LYS A 178 5.23 16.10 -16.58
N THR A 179 5.11 15.25 -15.57
CA THR A 179 5.47 13.83 -15.66
C THR A 179 4.64 13.12 -16.75
N PRO A 180 5.26 12.49 -17.75
CA PRO A 180 4.56 11.72 -18.77
C PRO A 180 3.76 10.55 -18.19
N VAL A 181 2.64 10.20 -18.85
CA VAL A 181 1.77 9.07 -18.42
C VAL A 181 2.54 7.76 -18.25
N LYS A 182 3.49 7.47 -19.15
CA LYS A 182 4.33 6.26 -19.06
C LYS A 182 5.17 6.22 -17.78
N GLU A 183 5.65 7.38 -17.35
CA GLU A 183 6.45 7.50 -16.13
C GLU A 183 5.59 7.35 -14.88
N ALA A 184 4.35 7.85 -14.89
CA ALA A 184 3.38 7.65 -13.80
C ALA A 184 3.06 6.16 -13.57
N PHE A 185 2.81 5.38 -14.63
CA PHE A 185 2.63 3.92 -14.49
C PHE A 185 3.92 3.23 -14.05
N SER A 186 5.08 3.67 -14.54
CA SER A 186 6.36 3.14 -14.07
C SER A 186 6.63 3.42 -12.59
N LEU A 187 6.02 4.46 -12.02
CA LEU A 187 6.10 4.77 -10.60
C LEU A 187 5.23 3.79 -9.80
N ALA A 188 4.01 3.48 -10.27
CA ALA A 188 3.17 2.45 -9.66
C ALA A 188 3.88 1.08 -9.62
N ASP A 189 4.52 0.69 -10.73
CA ASP A 189 5.35 -0.52 -10.78
C ASP A 189 6.52 -0.47 -9.77
N ASP A 190 7.12 0.70 -9.55
CA ASP A 190 8.20 0.85 -8.57
C ASP A 190 7.70 0.75 -7.13
N VAL A 191 6.51 1.27 -6.80
CA VAL A 191 5.94 1.12 -5.46
C VAL A 191 5.58 -0.35 -5.17
N LEU A 192 4.99 -1.05 -6.15
CA LEU A 192 4.76 -2.50 -6.05
C LEU A 192 6.06 -3.26 -5.77
N ARG A 193 7.13 -2.92 -6.52
CA ARG A 193 8.47 -3.47 -6.32
C ARG A 193 8.98 -3.19 -4.90
N GLN A 194 8.86 -1.95 -4.44
CA GLN A 194 9.34 -1.57 -3.11
C GLN A 194 8.61 -2.30 -2.00
N GLY A 195 7.31 -2.58 -2.14
CA GLY A 195 6.56 -3.34 -1.14
C GLY A 195 6.98 -4.80 -1.02
N VAL A 196 7.19 -5.47 -2.14
CA VAL A 196 7.75 -6.83 -2.11
C VAL A 196 9.19 -6.81 -1.60
N GLN A 197 10.00 -5.85 -2.05
CA GLN A 197 11.40 -5.74 -1.63
C GLN A 197 11.53 -5.46 -0.12
N GLY A 198 10.73 -4.54 0.43
CA GLY A 198 10.84 -4.13 1.83
C GLY A 198 10.70 -5.29 2.81
N ILE A 199 9.81 -6.25 2.51
CA ILE A 199 9.59 -7.45 3.32
C ILE A 199 10.59 -8.55 2.97
N SER A 200 10.84 -8.79 1.69
CA SER A 200 11.76 -9.87 1.28
C SER A 200 13.21 -9.58 1.67
N ASP A 201 13.65 -8.33 1.68
CA ASP A 201 15.00 -7.94 2.11
C ASP A 201 15.23 -8.31 3.58
N LEU A 202 14.22 -8.16 4.45
CA LEU A 202 14.32 -8.52 5.88
C LEU A 202 14.58 -10.01 6.12
N ILE A 203 14.12 -10.86 5.21
CA ILE A 203 14.24 -12.33 5.33
C ILE A 203 15.49 -12.82 4.59
N THR A 204 15.80 -12.20 3.44
CA THR A 204 16.76 -12.75 2.49
C THR A 204 18.13 -12.07 2.51
N MET A 205 18.20 -10.80 2.93
CA MET A 205 19.47 -10.08 3.02
C MET A 205 20.09 -10.28 4.41
N PRO A 206 21.41 -10.50 4.48
CA PRO A 206 22.11 -10.48 5.75
C PRO A 206 22.16 -9.05 6.27
N GLY A 207 21.68 -8.84 7.49
CA GLY A 207 21.95 -7.69 8.34
C GLY A 207 22.57 -8.12 9.66
N ASP A 208 23.06 -7.14 10.41
CA ASP A 208 23.56 -7.38 11.77
C ASP A 208 22.43 -7.72 12.74
N ILE A 209 21.21 -7.26 12.44
CA ILE A 209 19.97 -7.57 13.16
C ILE A 209 19.01 -8.22 12.17
N ASN A 210 19.15 -9.54 12.00
CA ASN A 210 18.25 -10.32 11.16
C ASN A 210 16.93 -10.59 11.89
N ILE A 211 15.83 -10.45 11.15
CA ILE A 211 14.52 -10.95 11.55
C ILE A 211 14.37 -12.36 10.97
N ASP A 212 13.84 -13.31 11.75
CA ASP A 212 13.56 -14.63 11.22
C ASP A 212 12.20 -14.70 10.49
N PHE A 213 11.96 -15.78 9.75
CA PHE A 213 10.68 -15.90 9.04
C PHE A 213 9.49 -16.11 9.99
N ALA A 214 9.70 -16.67 11.18
CA ALA A 214 8.64 -16.91 12.14
C ALA A 214 8.10 -15.60 12.75
N ASP A 215 9.00 -14.64 12.98
CA ASP A 215 8.71 -13.27 13.38
C ASP A 215 7.85 -12.55 12.34
N VAL A 216 8.27 -12.57 11.06
CA VAL A 216 7.48 -11.99 9.96
C VAL A 216 6.11 -12.68 9.85
N ARG A 217 6.08 -14.01 9.94
CA ARG A 217 4.82 -14.78 9.92
C ARG A 217 3.91 -14.39 11.07
N THR A 218 4.43 -14.18 12.28
CA THR A 218 3.63 -13.78 13.44
C THR A 218 2.96 -12.42 13.23
N VAL A 219 3.68 -11.47 12.63
CA VAL A 219 3.18 -10.10 12.38
C VAL A 219 2.26 -10.00 11.17
N MET A 220 2.37 -10.89 10.18
CA MET A 220 1.64 -10.78 8.91
C MET A 220 0.58 -11.86 8.70
N SER A 221 0.47 -12.88 9.56
CA SER A 221 -0.58 -13.89 9.44
C SER A 221 -1.93 -13.32 9.85
N GLU A 222 -2.94 -13.50 9.00
CA GLU A 222 -4.36 -13.17 9.27
C GLU A 222 -4.59 -11.73 9.78
N GLN A 223 -3.83 -10.76 9.26
CA GLN A 223 -3.95 -9.36 9.67
C GLN A 223 -4.95 -8.55 8.83
N GLY A 224 -5.31 -9.04 7.65
CA GLY A 224 -6.15 -8.30 6.72
C GLY A 224 -5.39 -7.12 6.10
N ASP A 225 -5.93 -5.91 6.22
CA ASP A 225 -5.35 -4.74 5.56
C ASP A 225 -4.05 -4.28 6.25
N ALA A 226 -3.09 -3.88 5.43
CA ALA A 226 -1.81 -3.38 5.84
C ALA A 226 -1.41 -2.17 5.01
N ILE A 227 -0.52 -1.37 5.57
CA ILE A 227 -0.09 -0.13 4.95
C ILE A 227 1.42 -0.05 5.02
N MET A 228 2.00 0.53 3.98
CA MET A 228 3.42 0.65 3.82
C MET A 228 3.83 2.09 3.60
N GLY A 229 4.79 2.53 4.41
CA GLY A 229 5.47 3.81 4.29
C GLY A 229 6.94 3.61 3.97
N ILE A 230 7.46 4.40 3.03
CA ILE A 230 8.88 4.34 2.64
C ILE A 230 9.48 5.73 2.70
N GLY A 231 10.63 5.85 3.36
CA GLY A 231 11.41 7.08 3.43
C GLY A 231 12.84 6.82 3.02
N ILE A 232 13.42 7.74 2.25
CA ILE A 232 14.83 7.71 1.87
C ILE A 232 15.41 9.09 2.13
N ALA A 233 16.52 9.14 2.85
CA ALA A 233 17.24 10.39 3.11
C ALA A 233 18.76 10.19 3.11
N SER A 234 19.49 11.30 3.08
CA SER A 234 20.96 11.38 3.02
C SER A 234 21.47 12.57 3.83
N GLY A 235 22.75 12.56 4.18
CA GLY A 235 23.39 13.61 4.98
C GLY A 235 23.31 13.35 6.49
N ASP A 236 23.67 14.35 7.29
CA ASP A 236 23.90 14.18 8.74
C ASP A 236 22.65 13.74 9.54
N ASN A 237 21.45 14.14 9.10
CA ASN A 237 20.18 13.80 9.74
C ASN A 237 19.38 12.72 8.99
N ARG A 238 20.05 11.95 8.11
CA ARG A 238 19.38 10.97 7.24
C ARG A 238 18.52 9.95 7.98
N ALA A 239 18.88 9.57 9.20
CA ALA A 239 18.09 8.65 10.03
C ALA A 239 16.71 9.25 10.37
N VAL A 240 16.72 10.47 10.92
CA VAL A 240 15.52 11.22 11.32
C VAL A 240 14.65 11.53 10.10
N ASP A 241 15.28 12.02 9.03
CA ASP A 241 14.58 12.43 7.82
C ASP A 241 13.94 11.23 7.11
N ALA A 242 14.64 10.09 7.04
CA ALA A 242 14.09 8.87 6.45
C ALA A 242 12.95 8.29 7.29
N ALA A 243 13.07 8.27 8.63
CA ALA A 243 11.99 7.82 9.51
C ALA A 243 10.73 8.70 9.36
N ASN A 244 10.90 10.02 9.37
CA ASN A 244 9.79 10.96 9.18
C ASN A 244 9.15 10.82 7.80
N ALA A 245 9.96 10.69 6.75
CA ALA A 245 9.46 10.48 5.39
C ALA A 245 8.69 9.15 5.25
N ALA A 246 9.10 8.10 5.97
CA ALA A 246 8.39 6.83 5.97
C ALA A 246 7.03 6.95 6.67
N MET A 247 6.97 7.62 7.83
CA MET A 247 5.72 7.77 8.61
C MET A 247 4.71 8.74 8.01
N HIS A 248 5.18 9.75 7.26
CA HIS A 248 4.33 10.75 6.61
C HIS A 248 4.22 10.51 5.10
N ASN A 249 4.46 9.27 4.66
CA ASN A 249 4.42 8.95 3.24
C ASN A 249 2.99 9.13 2.70
N PRO A 250 2.77 9.79 1.54
CA PRO A 250 1.45 9.97 0.93
C PRO A 250 0.69 8.66 0.65
N LEU A 251 1.37 7.52 0.64
CA LEU A 251 0.75 6.20 0.56
C LEU A 251 0.03 5.79 1.85
N LEU A 252 0.18 6.53 2.95
CA LEU A 252 -0.41 6.28 4.28
C LEU A 252 -1.62 7.17 4.62
N GLU A 253 -1.99 8.14 3.77
CA GLU A 253 -2.78 9.31 4.18
C GLU A 253 -4.17 9.03 4.79
N ASP A 254 -4.79 7.88 4.51
CA ASP A 254 -6.16 7.59 4.95
C ASP A 254 -6.24 6.76 6.26
N ILE A 255 -5.12 6.20 6.72
CA ILE A 255 -5.11 5.35 7.91
C ILE A 255 -3.86 5.64 8.73
N ARG A 256 -4.07 6.14 9.95
CA ARG A 256 -2.99 6.52 10.87
C ARG A 256 -2.33 5.29 11.46
N MET A 257 -1.00 5.31 11.55
CA MET A 257 -0.17 4.25 12.15
C MET A 257 -0.56 3.94 13.61
N GLU A 258 -1.16 4.91 14.29
CA GLU A 258 -1.68 4.79 15.65
C GLU A 258 -2.66 3.61 15.82
N GLY A 259 -3.42 3.25 14.78
CA GLY A 259 -4.40 2.16 14.83
C GLY A 259 -3.82 0.75 14.65
N ALA A 260 -2.52 0.62 14.37
CA ALA A 260 -1.89 -0.66 14.08
C ALA A 260 -1.57 -1.44 15.36
N LYS A 261 -1.76 -2.76 15.32
CA LYS A 261 -1.36 -3.66 16.42
C LYS A 261 0.06 -4.18 16.25
N ASN A 262 0.52 -4.26 15.00
CA ASN A 262 1.86 -4.72 14.69
C ASN A 262 2.54 -3.78 13.70
N ILE A 263 3.84 -3.60 13.87
CA ILE A 263 4.68 -2.80 12.98
C ILE A 263 5.93 -3.61 12.64
N LEU A 264 6.22 -3.72 11.34
CA LEU A 264 7.46 -4.25 10.80
C LEU A 264 8.30 -3.10 10.24
N VAL A 265 9.54 -2.96 10.73
CA VAL A 265 10.47 -1.92 10.30
C VAL A 265 11.71 -2.55 9.66
N ASN A 266 12.02 -2.12 8.45
CA ASN A 266 13.28 -2.41 7.77
C ASN A 266 14.10 -1.14 7.64
N VAL A 267 15.29 -1.11 8.24
CA VAL A 267 16.25 -0.02 8.07
C VAL A 267 17.40 -0.51 7.22
N CYS A 268 17.50 0.05 6.02
CA CYS A 268 18.47 -0.33 5.01
C CYS A 268 19.46 0.81 4.79
N GLY A 269 20.75 0.56 4.91
CA GLY A 269 21.80 1.57 4.74
C GLY A 269 23.05 1.00 4.07
N GLY A 270 24.01 1.89 3.77
CA GLY A 270 25.33 1.51 3.29
C GLY A 270 26.20 0.86 4.36
N ASN A 271 27.46 0.57 4.03
CA ASN A 271 28.44 0.02 4.98
C ASN A 271 28.82 1.03 6.10
N ASP A 272 28.45 2.29 5.92
CA ASP A 272 28.62 3.41 6.84
C ASP A 272 27.44 3.59 7.80
N PHE A 273 26.41 2.74 7.71
CA PHE A 273 25.22 2.80 8.56
C PHE A 273 25.57 2.49 10.03
N ALA A 274 25.33 3.45 10.92
CA ALA A 274 25.72 3.35 12.32
C ALA A 274 24.57 2.87 13.22
N LEU A 275 24.92 2.20 14.33
CA LEU A 275 23.94 1.77 15.35
C LEU A 275 23.14 2.94 15.94
N SER A 276 23.75 4.12 16.08
CA SER A 276 23.05 5.32 16.56
C SER A 276 21.94 5.78 15.62
N GLU A 277 22.15 5.63 14.31
CA GLU A 277 21.16 5.95 13.29
C GLU A 277 20.00 4.95 13.33
N TYR A 278 20.31 3.66 13.51
CA TYR A 278 19.30 2.63 13.73
C TYR A 278 18.44 2.93 14.97
N GLU A 279 19.07 3.19 16.13
CA GLU A 279 18.36 3.49 17.38
C GLU A 279 17.45 4.70 17.21
N GLU A 280 17.91 5.74 16.51
CA GLU A 280 17.13 6.95 16.26
C GLU A 280 15.89 6.68 15.39
N VAL A 281 16.02 5.87 14.33
CA VAL A 281 14.87 5.46 13.50
C VAL A 281 13.84 4.71 14.34
N ILE A 282 14.27 3.72 15.14
CA ILE A 282 13.37 2.90 15.95
C ILE A 282 12.68 3.74 17.02
N ARG A 283 13.41 4.66 17.67
CA ARG A 283 12.85 5.58 18.66
C ARG A 283 11.76 6.47 18.06
N ILE A 284 11.98 7.01 16.86
CA ILE A 284 11.01 7.87 16.17
C ILE A 284 9.75 7.08 15.82
N ILE A 285 9.90 5.89 15.23
CA ILE A 285 8.74 5.07 14.83
C ILE A 285 7.95 4.63 16.06
N SER A 286 8.63 4.17 17.12
CA SER A 286 7.98 3.72 18.35
C SER A 286 7.24 4.85 19.06
N ALA A 287 7.77 6.08 19.02
CA ALA A 287 7.13 7.25 19.62
C ALA A 287 5.85 7.71 18.89
N ASN A 288 5.68 7.31 17.62
CA ASN A 288 4.48 7.63 16.82
C ASN A 288 3.51 6.45 16.72
N ALA A 289 3.82 5.34 17.37
CA ALA A 289 2.95 4.17 17.43
C ALA A 289 2.21 4.10 18.77
N SER A 290 1.17 3.25 18.84
CA SER A 290 0.45 3.00 20.09
C SER A 290 1.34 2.31 21.13
N GLU A 291 1.12 2.60 22.42
CA GLU A 291 1.94 2.04 23.52
C GLU A 291 1.98 0.50 23.54
N ASP A 292 0.90 -0.15 23.07
CA ASP A 292 0.75 -1.61 23.05
C ASP A 292 1.13 -2.25 21.69
N VAL A 293 1.77 -1.50 20.78
CA VAL A 293 2.12 -2.03 19.46
C VAL A 293 3.24 -3.07 19.55
N PHE A 294 3.09 -4.19 18.85
CA PHE A 294 4.16 -5.15 18.69
C PHE A 294 5.07 -4.76 17.51
N THR A 295 6.28 -4.30 17.81
CA THR A 295 7.22 -3.84 16.77
C THR A 295 8.34 -4.85 16.54
N ILE A 296 8.51 -5.26 15.30
CA ILE A 296 9.67 -6.04 14.83
C ILE A 296 10.51 -5.13 13.95
N ALA A 297 11.80 -5.00 14.29
CA ALA A 297 12.71 -4.13 13.58
C ALA A 297 13.97 -4.88 13.15
N GLY A 298 14.36 -4.71 11.90
CA GLY A 298 15.52 -5.37 11.31
C GLY A 298 16.39 -4.41 10.54
N THR A 299 17.62 -4.82 10.29
CA THR A 299 18.56 -4.07 9.46
C THR A 299 18.93 -4.85 8.21
N SER A 300 19.24 -4.13 7.13
CA SER A 300 19.84 -4.72 5.94
C SER A 300 20.91 -3.79 5.38
N ILE A 301 21.96 -4.36 4.79
CA ILE A 301 23.04 -3.59 4.18
C ILE A 301 22.90 -3.66 2.67
N ASP A 302 22.79 -2.49 2.03
CA ASP A 302 22.82 -2.33 0.58
C ASP A 302 23.94 -1.37 0.20
N SER A 303 25.01 -1.90 -0.40
CA SER A 303 26.16 -1.11 -0.85
C SER A 303 25.78 -0.04 -1.89
N ALA A 304 24.61 -0.12 -2.54
CA ALA A 304 24.12 0.91 -3.44
C ALA A 304 23.55 2.14 -2.70
N LEU A 305 23.37 2.07 -1.38
CA LEU A 305 22.87 3.14 -0.52
C LEU A 305 23.99 3.86 0.24
N GLU A 306 25.20 3.93 -0.32
CA GLU A 306 26.28 4.77 0.23
C GLU A 306 25.77 6.20 0.50
N ASP A 307 26.01 6.70 1.71
CA ASP A 307 25.49 7.98 2.24
C ASP A 307 23.96 8.10 2.43
N LYS A 308 23.19 7.03 2.21
CA LYS A 308 21.71 7.02 2.30
C LYS A 308 21.19 6.00 3.30
N ILE A 309 20.06 6.34 3.90
CA ILE A 309 19.23 5.41 4.68
C ILE A 309 17.86 5.31 4.01
N LYS A 310 17.38 4.08 3.85
CA LYS A 310 16.03 3.73 3.41
C LYS A 310 15.30 3.07 4.58
N VAL A 311 14.25 3.70 5.07
CA VAL A 311 13.37 3.15 6.09
C VAL A 311 12.09 2.68 5.41
N THR A 312 11.71 1.41 5.62
CA THR A 312 10.41 0.88 5.22
C THR A 312 9.65 0.48 6.46
N VAL A 313 8.43 0.99 6.61
CA VAL A 313 7.54 0.67 7.73
C VAL A 313 6.30 0.02 7.17
N ILE A 314 5.91 -1.11 7.74
CA ILE A 314 4.70 -1.84 7.38
C ILE A 314 3.88 -2.01 8.65
N ALA A 315 2.69 -1.43 8.66
CA ALA A 315 1.77 -1.51 9.77
C ALA A 315 0.64 -2.48 9.41
N THR A 316 0.24 -3.32 10.37
CA THR A 316 -0.78 -4.35 10.19
C THR A 316 -1.69 -4.45 11.43
N GLY A 317 -2.82 -5.13 11.29
CA GLY A 317 -3.74 -5.38 12.40
C GLY A 317 -4.58 -4.16 12.79
N PHE A 318 -4.91 -3.30 11.83
CA PHE A 318 -5.83 -2.18 12.04
C PHE A 318 -7.21 -2.69 12.46
N ASN A 319 -7.82 -2.05 13.45
CA ASN A 319 -9.19 -2.38 13.83
C ASN A 319 -10.13 -2.04 12.65
N GLN A 320 -10.93 -3.02 12.22
CA GLN A 320 -11.93 -2.84 11.15
C GLN A 320 -12.98 -1.76 11.48
N GLU A 321 -13.18 -1.43 12.76
CA GLU A 321 -14.07 -0.34 13.18
C GLU A 321 -13.53 1.06 12.82
N SER A 322 -12.21 1.25 12.73
CA SER A 322 -11.61 2.55 12.41
C SER A 322 -11.75 2.95 10.94
N ALA A 323 -11.79 1.98 10.02
CA ALA A 323 -11.98 2.24 8.59
C ALA A 323 -13.43 2.66 8.28
N GLN A 324 -14.41 2.03 8.94
CA GLN A 324 -15.83 2.44 8.85
C GLN A 324 -16.07 3.83 9.45
N LEU A 325 -15.40 4.16 10.56
CA LEU A 325 -15.50 5.49 11.18
C LEU A 325 -14.82 6.60 10.36
N ALA A 326 -13.84 6.27 9.51
CA ALA A 326 -13.22 7.23 8.58
C ALA A 326 -14.13 7.49 7.37
N GLU A 327 -14.76 6.45 6.82
CA GLU A 327 -15.76 6.57 5.75
C GLU A 327 -17.02 7.31 6.22
N GLU A 328 -17.51 7.05 7.44
CA GLU A 328 -18.68 7.75 8.02
C GLU A 328 -18.41 9.23 8.28
N LYS A 329 -17.18 9.62 8.65
CA LYS A 329 -16.80 11.02 8.84
C LYS A 329 -16.70 11.80 7.53
N ASP A 330 -16.32 11.15 6.44
CA ASP A 330 -16.32 11.75 5.11
C ASP A 330 -17.73 11.88 4.49
N GLU A 331 -18.68 11.06 4.93
CA GLU A 331 -20.10 11.22 4.59
C GLU A 331 -20.80 12.33 5.38
N GLU A 332 -20.49 12.51 6.68
CA GLU A 332 -21.03 13.61 7.50
C GLU A 332 -20.52 15.00 7.08
N GLY A 333 -19.41 15.07 6.32
CA GLY A 333 -18.83 16.31 5.79
C GLY A 333 -19.43 16.82 4.48
N ARG A 334 -20.34 16.07 3.83
CA ARG A 334 -21.05 16.55 2.64
C ARG A 334 -22.25 17.39 3.09
N GLU A 335 -22.08 18.72 3.08
CA GLU A 335 -23.19 19.67 3.17
C GLU A 335 -24.39 19.17 2.35
N GLU A 336 -25.56 19.07 2.99
CA GLU A 336 -26.82 18.67 2.36
C GLU A 336 -27.07 19.49 1.10
N ILE A 337 -26.81 18.88 -0.06
CA ILE A 337 -27.15 19.50 -1.35
C ILE A 337 -28.67 19.45 -1.47
N ILE A 338 -29.31 20.56 -1.11
CA ILE A 338 -30.74 20.76 -1.29
C ILE A 338 -31.07 20.55 -2.78
N PRO A 339 -31.96 19.60 -3.15
CA PRO A 339 -32.33 19.38 -4.55
C PRO A 339 -32.84 20.67 -5.20
N TYR A 340 -32.47 20.93 -6.45
CA TYR A 340 -32.85 22.14 -7.18
C TYR A 340 -34.36 22.41 -7.18
N SER A 341 -35.19 21.36 -7.19
CA SER A 341 -36.65 21.45 -7.10
C SER A 341 -37.16 22.02 -5.77
N GLU A 342 -36.42 21.82 -4.69
CA GLU A 342 -36.75 22.29 -3.34
C GLU A 342 -36.29 23.74 -3.14
N TRP A 343 -35.14 24.12 -3.71
CA TRP A 343 -34.71 25.52 -3.84
C TRP A 343 -35.71 26.38 -4.65
N VAL A 344 -36.27 25.84 -5.74
CA VAL A 344 -37.29 26.54 -6.55
C VAL A 344 -38.60 26.75 -5.78
N LYS A 345 -39.00 25.80 -4.92
CA LYS A 345 -40.18 25.94 -4.06
C LYS A 345 -39.99 27.01 -2.99
N MET A 346 -38.79 27.10 -2.40
CA MET A 346 -38.45 28.17 -1.47
C MET A 346 -38.46 29.55 -2.14
N ARG A 347 -38.06 29.66 -3.41
CA ARG A 347 -38.02 30.92 -4.16
C ARG A 347 -39.41 31.44 -4.60
N ASN A 348 -40.38 30.56 -4.82
CA ASN A 348 -41.68 30.93 -5.38
C ASN A 348 -42.77 31.23 -4.32
N GLY A 349 -42.45 31.17 -3.02
CA GLY A 349 -43.30 31.65 -1.92
C GLY A 349 -42.97 33.10 -1.53
N ILE A 350 -43.85 34.04 -1.89
CA ILE A 350 -43.65 35.50 -1.87
C ILE A 350 -43.48 36.09 -0.46
N ILE A 351 -42.41 36.89 -0.24
CA ILE A 351 -42.51 38.31 0.19
C ILE A 351 -41.47 39.14 -0.57
N ARG A 352 -41.96 40.12 -1.33
CA ARG A 352 -41.18 41.12 -2.10
C ARG A 352 -40.44 42.08 -1.18
N ARG A 353 -39.16 42.33 -1.43
CA ARG A 353 -38.48 43.59 -1.10
C ARG A 353 -37.59 44.05 -2.25
N THR A 354 -37.57 45.36 -2.49
CA THR A 354 -36.95 46.03 -3.64
C THR A 354 -35.41 46.11 -3.55
N PRO A 355 -34.68 46.33 -4.67
CA PRO A 355 -33.21 46.25 -4.75
C PRO A 355 -32.39 47.35 -4.05
N GLY A 356 -32.90 47.95 -2.96
CA GLY A 356 -32.25 49.07 -2.24
C GLY A 356 -31.87 48.79 -0.79
N GLU A 357 -32.21 47.64 -0.21
CA GLU A 357 -32.07 47.38 1.24
C GLU A 357 -30.92 46.44 1.66
N PHE A 358 -29.99 46.08 0.76
CA PHE A 358 -28.90 45.15 1.13
C PHE A 358 -27.61 45.81 1.65
N LEU A 359 -27.58 47.13 1.87
CA LEU A 359 -26.34 47.85 2.27
C LEU A 359 -26.40 48.61 3.60
N ILE A 360 -27.39 48.40 4.47
CA ILE A 360 -27.41 49.04 5.79
C ILE A 360 -27.87 48.02 6.82
N GLY A 361 -26.96 47.56 7.70
CA GLY A 361 -27.38 46.73 8.84
C GLY A 361 -26.35 45.85 9.55
N ARG A 362 -25.07 46.25 9.66
CA ARG A 362 -24.21 45.84 10.80
C ARG A 362 -23.05 46.83 10.97
N ASN A 363 -23.41 48.09 11.15
CA ASN A 363 -22.61 49.09 11.86
C ASN A 363 -23.53 50.25 12.24
N SER A 364 -24.03 50.22 13.48
CA SER A 364 -24.64 51.37 14.14
C SER A 364 -24.44 51.22 15.64
N GLY A 365 -23.25 51.66 16.06
CA GLY A 365 -22.81 51.84 17.43
C GLY A 365 -21.57 52.75 17.46
N GLU A 366 -21.52 53.77 16.61
CA GLU A 366 -20.56 54.86 16.72
C GLU A 366 -20.98 55.77 17.88
N ASN A 367 -20.38 55.55 19.05
CA ASN A 367 -19.98 56.64 19.95
C ASN A 367 -19.04 56.21 21.09
N ASP A 368 -18.22 55.17 20.90
CA ASP A 368 -17.41 54.62 22.00
C ASP A 368 -15.93 54.41 21.63
N LEU A 369 -15.38 55.37 20.86
CA LEU A 369 -13.96 55.44 20.48
C LEU A 369 -13.21 56.61 21.14
N SER A 370 -13.87 57.40 21.99
CA SER A 370 -13.25 58.53 22.70
C SER A 370 -12.82 58.20 24.15
N ILE A 371 -13.05 56.99 24.64
CA ILE A 371 -12.69 56.57 26.00
C ILE A 371 -11.48 55.62 25.95
N PRO A 372 -10.33 55.97 26.57
CA PRO A 372 -9.17 55.09 26.62
C PRO A 372 -9.48 53.74 27.30
N THR A 373 -8.93 52.67 26.72
CA THR A 373 -9.22 51.25 27.01
C THR A 373 -9.09 50.84 28.49
N ILE A 374 -8.32 51.55 29.30
CA ILE A 374 -8.04 51.22 30.72
C ILE A 374 -9.27 51.40 31.62
N LEU A 375 -10.29 52.16 31.20
CA LEU A 375 -11.50 52.41 31.99
C LEU A 375 -12.68 51.46 31.68
N ARG A 376 -12.55 50.52 30.73
CA ARG A 376 -13.67 49.65 30.30
C ARG A 376 -13.99 48.47 31.24
N ASN A 377 -13.11 48.12 32.18
CA ASN A 377 -13.26 46.92 33.04
C ASN A 377 -13.41 47.23 34.54
N LYS A 378 -14.32 48.14 34.90
CA LYS A 378 -14.83 48.23 36.27
C LYS A 378 -16.29 48.66 36.26
N THR A 379 -17.20 47.71 36.08
CA THR A 379 -18.55 47.64 36.72
C THR A 379 -19.37 46.59 35.99
N ALA A 380 -19.40 45.38 36.53
CA ALA A 380 -20.56 44.51 36.57
C ALA A 380 -20.21 43.32 37.49
N GLY A 381 -19.90 43.64 38.74
CA GLY A 381 -20.20 42.74 39.85
C GLY A 381 -21.45 43.31 40.50
N GLU A 382 -22.53 42.54 40.47
CA GLU A 382 -23.58 42.40 41.48
C GLU A 382 -24.50 41.25 41.07
#